data_AF-A0A816QS03-F1
#
_entry.id   AF-A0A816QS03-F1
#
_cell.length_a   1.000
_cell.length_b   1.000
_cell.length_c   1.000
_cell.angle_alpha   90.00
_cell.angle_beta   90.00
_cell.angle_gamma   90.00
#
_symmetry.space_group_name_H-M   'P 1'
#
loop_
_entity.id
_entity.type
_entity.pdbx_description
1 polymer ?
#
loop_
_entity_poly.entity_id
_entity_poly.type
_entity_poly.pdbx_seq_one_letter_code
_entity_poly.pdbx_strand_id
1 'polypeptide(L)'
;MTFHVESWKPTYVATRQFSGYVTDDLAIKEAIALMDSLKSTEWKSHIEKSKGERPDYLVADYNPPFQTTARVNEILVPFDM
;
A
#
# COMPACT_ATOMS: atom_id res chain seq x y z
N MET A 1 -15.70 15.91 -12.69
CA MET A 1 -14.72 14.82 -12.53
C MET A 1 -13.69 15.01 -13.62
N THR A 2 -12.45 15.35 -13.26
CA THR A 2 -11.39 15.58 -14.26
C THR A 2 -10.40 14.44 -14.15
N PHE A 3 -10.20 13.72 -15.24
CA PHE A 3 -9.22 12.64 -15.32
C PHE A 3 -7.93 13.20 -15.92
N HIS A 4 -6.80 12.81 -15.34
CA HIS A 4 -5.48 13.09 -15.87
C HIS A 4 -4.67 11.79 -15.84
N VAL A 5 -3.70 11.69 -16.75
CA VAL A 5 -2.75 10.58 -16.73
C VAL A 5 -1.73 10.86 -15.63
N GLU A 6 -1.59 9.92 -14.70
CA GLU A 6 -0.56 9.96 -13.67
C GLU A 6 0.59 9.02 -14.08
N SER A 7 1.76 9.57 -14.35
CA SER A 7 2.94 8.78 -14.72
C SER A 7 3.76 8.43 -13.48
N TRP A 8 3.93 7.14 -13.22
CA TRP A 8 4.69 6.64 -12.06
C TRP A 8 6.13 6.34 -12.43
N LYS A 9 7.08 6.88 -11.65
CA LYS A 9 8.48 6.43 -11.68
C LYS A 9 8.61 5.09 -10.93
N PRO A 10 9.64 4.27 -11.23
CA PRO A 10 9.96 3.10 -10.41
C PRO A 10 9.98 3.46 -8.92
N THR A 11 9.23 2.72 -8.12
CA THR A 11 8.95 3.03 -6.72
C THR A 11 9.04 1.75 -5.90
N TYR A 12 9.73 1.81 -4.76
CA TYR A 12 9.73 0.71 -3.80
C TYR A 12 8.46 0.74 -2.98
N VAL A 13 7.90 -0.44 -2.73
CA VAL A 13 6.72 -0.60 -1.87
C VAL A 13 6.94 -1.75 -0.89
N ALA A 14 6.69 -1.50 0.38
CA ALA A 14 6.46 -2.59 1.33
C ALA A 14 5.02 -3.09 1.13
N THR A 15 4.84 -4.40 1.03
CA THR A 15 3.54 -4.99 0.66
C THR A 15 3.02 -5.92 1.74
N ARG A 16 1.72 -5.83 2.04
CA ARG A 16 1.00 -6.78 2.88
C ARG A 16 -0.27 -7.25 2.20
N GLN A 17 -0.40 -8.55 2.06
CA GLN A 17 -1.60 -9.20 1.54
C GLN A 17 -2.63 -9.40 2.64
N PHE A 18 -3.91 -9.19 2.31
CA PHE A 18 -5.03 -9.39 3.23
C PHE A 18 -6.28 -9.89 2.50
N SER A 19 -7.14 -10.57 3.26
CA SER A 19 -8.40 -11.14 2.76
C SER A 19 -9.60 -10.29 3.16
N GLY A 20 -10.71 -10.47 2.45
CA GLY A 20 -11.95 -9.73 2.69
C GLY A 20 -12.08 -8.49 1.82
N TYR A 21 -13.25 -7.86 1.84
CA TYR A 21 -13.53 -6.67 1.04
C TYR A 21 -12.77 -5.46 1.58
N VAL A 22 -12.28 -4.61 0.68
CA VAL A 22 -11.58 -3.38 1.06
C VAL A 22 -12.60 -2.41 1.64
N THR A 23 -12.33 -1.98 2.87
CA THR A 23 -13.00 -0.85 3.54
C THR A 23 -11.92 0.06 4.12
N ASP A 24 -12.24 1.33 4.34
CA ASP A 24 -11.29 2.30 4.88
C ASP A 24 -10.69 1.85 6.23
N ASP A 25 -11.55 1.36 7.14
CA ASP A 25 -11.13 0.86 8.43
C ASP A 25 -10.19 -0.36 8.31
N LEU A 26 -10.48 -1.28 7.40
CA LEU A 26 -9.64 -2.45 7.17
C LEU A 26 -8.30 -2.05 6.56
N ALA A 27 -8.31 -1.13 5.59
CA ALA A 27 -7.09 -0.66 4.95
C ALA A 27 -6.15 0.02 5.96
N ILE A 28 -6.68 0.88 6.84
CA ILE A 28 -5.90 1.51 7.92
C ILE A 28 -5.32 0.44 8.86
N LYS A 29 -6.14 -0.54 9.27
CA LYS A 29 -5.70 -1.62 10.16
C LYS A 29 -4.56 -2.44 9.55
N GLU A 30 -4.68 -2.81 8.27
CA GLU A 30 -3.65 -3.60 7.58
C GLU A 30 -2.39 -2.76 7.29
N ALA A 31 -2.51 -1.46 7.04
CA ALA A 31 -1.36 -0.55 6.93
C ALA A 31 -0.58 -0.44 8.25
N ILE A 32 -1.27 -0.32 9.39
CA ILE A 32 -0.65 -0.33 10.72
C ILE A 32 0.04 -1.67 10.96
N ALA A 33 -0.63 -2.79 10.65
CA ALA A 33 -0.05 -4.13 10.82
C ALA A 33 1.21 -4.33 9.97
N LEU A 34 1.24 -3.80 8.74
CA LEU A 34 2.42 -3.78 7.89
C LEU A 34 3.56 -2.98 8.54
N MET A 35 3.32 -1.73 8.95
CA MET A 35 4.35 -0.90 9.58
C MET A 35 4.88 -1.48 10.90
N ASP A 36 4.02 -2.17 11.63
CA ASP A 36 4.38 -2.87 12.86
C ASP A 36 5.30 -4.06 12.58
N SER A 37 5.03 -4.83 11.52
CA SER A 37 5.90 -5.95 11.11
C SER A 37 7.31 -5.50 10.72
N LEU A 38 7.48 -4.24 10.29
CA LEU A 38 8.75 -3.66 9.87
C LEU A 38 9.52 -2.96 11.00
N LYS A 39 8.98 -2.90 12.23
CA LYS A 39 9.55 -2.15 13.37
C LYS A 39 11.05 -2.34 13.62
N SER A 40 11.57 -3.52 13.33
CA SER A 40 12.98 -3.89 13.58
C SER A 40 13.79 -4.09 12.28
N THR A 41 13.34 -3.51 11.18
CA THR A 41 14.00 -3.62 9.86
C THR A 41 14.54 -2.26 9.41
N GLU A 42 15.57 -2.28 8.57
CA GLU A 42 16.09 -1.05 7.94
C GLU A 42 15.02 -0.35 7.08
N TRP A 43 14.12 -1.12 6.47
CA TRP A 43 13.03 -0.63 5.61
C TRP A 43 12.12 0.37 6.30
N LYS A 44 11.85 0.18 7.60
CA LYS A 44 11.05 1.15 8.36
C LYS A 44 11.70 2.53 8.35
N SER A 45 13.02 2.62 8.49
CA SER A 45 13.70 3.91 8.48
C SER A 45 13.59 4.64 7.14
N HIS A 46 13.63 3.90 6.03
CA HIS A 46 13.43 4.44 4.69
C HIS A 46 11.99 4.93 4.50
N ILE A 47 11.00 4.14 4.92
CA ILE A 47 9.58 4.52 4.87
C ILE A 47 9.31 5.79 5.68
N GLU A 48 9.84 5.89 6.91
CA GLU A 48 9.64 7.06 7.76
C GLU A 48 10.27 8.33 7.15
N LYS A 49 11.41 8.21 6.44
CA LYS A 49 12.02 9.33 5.73
C LYS A 49 11.21 9.81 4.54
N SER A 50 10.51 8.91 3.85
CA SER A 50 9.66 9.23 2.70
C SER A 50 8.27 9.78 3.06
N LYS A 51 7.93 9.87 4.36
CA LYS A 51 6.63 10.40 4.80
C LYS A 51 6.45 11.86 4.39
N GLY A 52 5.25 12.20 3.92
CA GLY A 52 4.90 13.54 3.45
C GLY A 52 5.30 13.83 2.00
N GLU A 53 6.23 13.07 1.42
CA GLU A 53 6.56 13.12 0.00
C GLU A 53 5.75 12.11 -0.83
N ARG A 54 5.31 11.03 -0.18
CA ARG A 54 4.54 9.95 -0.78
C ARG A 54 3.22 9.73 -0.02
N PRO A 55 2.21 9.11 -0.65
CA PRO A 55 1.00 8.69 0.05
C PRO A 55 1.36 7.77 1.23
N ASP A 56 0.64 7.89 2.35
CA ASP A 56 0.87 7.07 3.55
C ASP A 56 0.75 5.57 3.24
N TYR A 57 -0.21 5.22 2.39
CA TYR A 57 -0.35 3.89 1.81
C TYR A 57 -1.18 3.97 0.52
N LEU A 58 -1.12 2.90 -0.25
CA LEU A 58 -1.95 2.65 -1.42
C LEU A 58 -2.69 1.34 -1.20
N VAL A 59 -3.85 1.21 -1.84
CA VAL A 59 -4.63 -0.02 -1.83
C VAL A 59 -4.70 -0.59 -3.24
N ALA A 60 -4.27 -1.83 -3.39
CA ALA A 60 -4.53 -2.62 -4.59
C ALA A 60 -5.71 -3.55 -4.29
N ASP A 61 -6.89 -3.13 -4.75
CA ASP A 61 -8.16 -3.85 -4.62
C ASP A 61 -8.41 -4.73 -5.84
N TYR A 62 -8.62 -6.02 -5.59
CA TYR A 62 -8.93 -7.03 -6.59
C TYR A 62 -10.34 -7.63 -6.38
N ASN A 63 -11.20 -7.00 -5.57
CA ASN A 63 -12.58 -7.41 -5.35
C ASN A 63 -13.46 -7.27 -6.62
N PRO A 64 -14.59 -7.98 -6.71
CA PRO A 64 -15.55 -7.81 -7.80
C PRO A 64 -16.01 -6.35 -7.97
N PRO A 65 -16.22 -5.86 -9.21
CA PRO A 65 -16.24 -6.59 -10.49
C PRO A 65 -14.86 -6.78 -11.16
N PHE A 66 -13.77 -6.39 -10.50
CA PHE A 66 -12.42 -6.37 -11.08
C PHE A 66 -11.58 -7.61 -10.75
N GLN A 67 -12.23 -8.70 -10.33
CA GLN A 67 -11.61 -10.03 -10.11
C GLN A 67 -11.12 -10.63 -11.43
N THR A 68 -9.93 -10.21 -11.85
CA THR A 68 -9.28 -10.74 -13.06
C THR A 68 -8.18 -11.75 -12.72
N THR A 69 -7.88 -11.96 -11.43
CA THR A 69 -6.74 -12.77 -10.98
C THR A 69 -7.04 -13.53 -9.68
N ALA A 70 -6.29 -14.60 -9.39
CA ALA A 70 -6.29 -15.30 -8.10
C ALA A 70 -5.53 -14.51 -7.00
N ARG A 71 -5.51 -13.18 -7.08
CA ARG A 71 -4.82 -12.31 -6.13
C ARG A 71 -5.75 -11.92 -4.98
N VAL A 72 -5.14 -11.71 -3.82
CA VAL A 72 -5.77 -11.13 -2.64
C VAL A 72 -5.44 -9.64 -2.56
N ASN A 73 -6.25 -8.88 -1.83
CA ASN A 73 -6.05 -7.44 -1.70
C ASN A 73 -4.71 -7.12 -1.03
N GLU A 74 -4.12 -6.00 -1.41
CA GLU A 74 -2.78 -5.61 -0.99
C GLU A 74 -2.76 -4.18 -0.46
N ILE A 75 -2.11 -3.99 0.70
CA ILE A 75 -1.68 -2.67 1.17
C ILE A 75 -0.22 -2.47 0.76
N LEU A 76 0.06 -1.32 0.15
CA LEU A 76 1.38 -0.94 -0.31
C LEU A 76 1.80 0.34 0.41
N VAL A 77 2.94 0.34 1.09
CA VAL A 77 3.54 1.54 1.69
C VAL A 77 4.74 1.96 0.84
N PRO A 78 4.64 3.04 0.06
CA PRO A 78 5.70 3.45 -0.86
C PRO A 78 6.84 4.17 -0.14
N PHE A 79 8.08 3.94 -0.56
CA PHE A 79 9.26 4.59 0.00
C PHE A 79 10.40 4.71 -1.02
N ASP A 80 11.42 5.46 -0.63
CA ASP A 80 12.70 5.58 -1.34
C ASP A 80 13.81 4.89 -0.54
N MET A 81 14.69 4.17 -1.25
CA MET A 81 15.93 3.64 -0.67
C MET A 81 16.94 4.78 -0.47
#